data_AF-A0A9P7HYV3-F1
#
_entry.id   AF-A0A9P7HYV3-F1
#
_cell.length_a   1.000
_cell.length_b   1.000
_cell.length_c   1.000
_cell.angle_alpha   90.00
_cell.angle_beta   90.00
_cell.angle_gamma   90.00
#
_symmetry.space_group_name_H-M   'P 1'
#
loop_
_entity.id
_entity.type
_entity.pdbx_description
1 polymer ?
#
loop_
_entity_poly.entity_id
_entity_poly.type
_entity_poly.pdbx_seq_one_letter_code
_entity_poly.pdbx_strand_id
1 'polypeptide(L)'
;MATADVQTAPASSLDIFSKTAAEVEVRDISPELAANHRYLIQSPYTEHEHLLDLNTLDNENELLARALSQFRVLRDDYATAPYTESFNWPEVIEEVKRLAVESGKPFKETSFYIVAFRSRIKKETEYADLGVLDKGAHAEAVASGGFLKYWFGEPDSELANLATCVWRSREDAKNGGTGPAHRKAAGATHSLYAFWKIDQHRLIIRDNAESWEIIPWQD
;
A
#
# COMPACT_ATOMS: atom_id res chain seq x y z
N MET A 1 -66.20 -19.49 -14.01
CA MET A 1 -65.47 -18.27 -14.40
C MET A 1 -64.18 -18.27 -13.63
N ALA A 2 -63.07 -18.53 -14.33
CA ALA A 2 -61.74 -18.69 -13.75
C ALA A 2 -61.04 -17.32 -13.64
N THR A 3 -60.47 -17.03 -12.47
CA THR A 3 -59.51 -15.94 -12.26
C THR A 3 -58.10 -16.56 -12.34
N ALA A 4 -57.29 -16.02 -13.23
CA ALA A 4 -55.90 -16.41 -13.42
C ALA A 4 -55.02 -15.81 -12.30
N ASP A 5 -54.17 -16.64 -11.70
CA ASP A 5 -53.08 -16.19 -10.84
C ASP A 5 -51.75 -16.51 -11.54
N VAL A 6 -50.95 -15.47 -11.75
CA VAL A 6 -49.63 -15.53 -12.37
C VAL A 6 -48.63 -15.86 -11.28
N GLN A 7 -48.05 -17.05 -11.33
CA GLN A 7 -47.01 -17.47 -10.41
C GLN A 7 -45.67 -16.87 -10.85
N THR A 8 -45.21 -15.84 -10.11
CA THR A 8 -43.83 -15.37 -10.17
C THR A 8 -43.01 -16.13 -9.11
N ALA A 9 -41.89 -16.70 -9.53
CA ALA A 9 -40.97 -17.43 -8.67
C ALA A 9 -40.24 -16.47 -7.72
N PRO A 10 -39.97 -16.86 -6.46
CA PRO A 10 -39.19 -16.03 -5.55
C PRO A 10 -37.71 -16.04 -5.97
N ALA A 11 -37.15 -14.83 -6.11
CA ALA A 11 -35.72 -14.60 -6.21
C ALA A 11 -35.04 -15.14 -4.95
N SER A 12 -34.11 -16.08 -5.13
CA SER A 12 -33.17 -16.47 -4.08
C SER A 12 -31.95 -15.56 -4.20
N SER A 13 -31.84 -14.59 -3.29
CA SER A 13 -30.60 -13.88 -3.02
C SER A 13 -29.62 -14.85 -2.37
N LEU A 14 -28.58 -15.23 -3.11
CA LEU A 14 -27.42 -15.93 -2.56
C LEU A 14 -26.57 -14.90 -1.80
N ASP A 15 -26.92 -14.67 -0.53
CA ASP A 15 -26.05 -14.04 0.46
C ASP A 15 -24.88 -15.00 0.74
N ILE A 16 -23.88 -15.03 -0.15
CA ILE A 16 -22.62 -15.76 0.06
C ILE A 16 -21.47 -14.76 0.23
N PHE A 17 -21.66 -13.65 0.94
CA PHE A 17 -20.52 -12.86 1.44
C PHE A 17 -20.94 -12.21 2.76
N SER A 18 -21.08 -13.02 3.80
CA SER A 18 -21.17 -12.52 5.16
C SER A 18 -19.82 -11.89 5.52
N LYS A 19 -19.84 -10.57 5.74
CA LYS A 19 -18.74 -9.77 6.31
C LYS A 19 -18.23 -10.45 7.58
N THR A 20 -17.15 -11.20 7.47
CA THR A 20 -16.30 -11.48 8.62
C THR A 20 -15.01 -10.75 8.33
N ALA A 21 -14.90 -9.53 8.85
CA ALA A 21 -13.61 -8.87 8.94
C ALA A 21 -12.69 -9.85 9.66
N ALA A 22 -11.61 -10.28 9.00
CA ALA A 22 -10.51 -10.85 9.72
C ALA A 22 -9.98 -9.72 10.61
N GLU A 23 -10.44 -9.68 11.86
CA GLU A 23 -9.84 -8.87 12.91
C GLU A 23 -8.42 -9.40 13.08
N VAL A 24 -7.48 -8.79 12.34
CA VAL A 24 -6.09 -8.78 12.77
C VAL A 24 -6.14 -8.10 14.14
N GLU A 25 -5.82 -8.84 15.20
CA GLU A 25 -5.60 -8.26 16.53
C GLU A 25 -4.45 -7.26 16.41
N VAL A 26 -4.80 -6.01 16.14
CA VAL A 26 -3.90 -4.87 16.17
C VAL A 26 -3.55 -4.68 17.64
N ARG A 27 -2.37 -5.14 18.05
CA ARG A 27 -1.88 -4.82 19.39
C ARG A 27 -1.72 -3.30 19.48
N ASP A 28 -2.42 -2.71 20.44
CA ASP A 28 -2.31 -1.29 20.74
C ASP A 28 -0.84 -0.88 20.88
N ILE A 29 -0.50 0.24 20.25
CA ILE A 29 0.82 0.84 20.33
C ILE A 29 1.13 1.10 21.81
N SER A 30 2.32 0.73 22.28
CA SER A 30 2.77 1.18 23.60
C SER A 30 2.67 2.72 23.66
N PRO A 31 2.07 3.33 24.69
CA PRO A 31 1.96 4.78 24.82
C PRO A 31 3.30 5.52 24.63
N GLU A 32 4.43 4.88 24.92
CA GLU A 32 5.78 5.39 24.71
C GLU A 32 6.17 5.51 23.22
N LEU A 33 5.69 4.59 22.37
CA LEU A 33 5.88 4.65 20.93
C LEU A 33 4.99 5.70 20.28
N ALA A 34 3.77 5.87 20.77
CA ALA A 34 2.85 6.93 20.31
C ALA A 34 3.36 8.34 20.63
N ALA A 35 4.12 8.51 21.72
CA ALA A 35 4.76 9.79 22.08
C ALA A 35 6.10 10.04 21.36
N ASN A 36 6.64 9.04 20.64
CA ASN A 36 7.96 9.10 20.06
C ASN A 36 7.91 9.56 18.59
N HIS A 37 8.34 10.80 18.34
CA HIS A 37 8.45 11.40 17.01
C HIS A 37 9.43 10.68 16.06
N ARG A 38 10.15 9.65 16.53
CA ARG A 38 11.09 8.83 15.75
C ARG A 38 10.40 7.80 14.86
N TYR A 39 9.32 7.18 15.32
CA TYR A 39 8.71 6.06 14.61
C TYR A 39 7.43 6.49 13.91
N LEU A 40 7.30 6.13 12.63
CA LEU A 40 6.13 6.44 11.81
C LEU A 40 5.38 5.17 11.43
N ILE A 41 4.06 5.19 11.62
CA ILE A 41 3.16 4.18 11.04
C ILE A 41 3.04 4.48 9.55
N GLN A 42 3.67 3.65 8.73
CA GLN A 42 3.69 3.81 7.27
C GLN A 42 2.86 2.75 6.54
N SER A 43 2.12 1.92 7.27
CA SER A 43 1.34 0.81 6.71
C SER A 43 0.18 0.41 7.62
N PRO A 44 -0.68 -0.54 7.21
CA PRO A 44 -1.70 -1.12 8.08
C PRO A 44 -1.15 -1.89 9.30
N TYR A 45 0.15 -2.21 9.34
CA TYR A 45 0.78 -2.89 10.47
C TYR A 45 1.38 -1.89 11.46
N THR A 46 1.07 -2.04 12.75
CA THR A 46 1.38 -1.04 13.79
C THR A 46 2.35 -1.55 14.85
N GLU A 47 2.76 -2.82 14.80
CA GLU A 47 3.75 -3.34 15.73
C GLU A 47 5.14 -2.78 15.41
N HIS A 48 6.01 -2.74 16.43
CA HIS A 48 7.29 -2.04 16.37
C HIS A 48 8.17 -2.40 15.15
N GLU A 49 8.22 -3.68 14.79
CA GLU A 49 9.00 -4.19 13.65
C GLU A 49 8.47 -3.74 12.27
N HIS A 50 7.26 -3.17 12.24
CA HIS A 50 6.63 -2.61 11.04
C HIS A 50 6.73 -1.09 10.95
N LEU A 51 7.27 -0.41 11.97
CA LEU A 51 7.35 1.04 11.98
C LEU A 51 8.58 1.54 11.26
N LEU A 52 8.42 2.64 10.53
CA LEU A 52 9.52 3.33 9.87
C LEU A 52 10.29 4.18 10.90
N ASP A 53 11.59 3.93 11.04
CA ASP A 53 12.48 4.74 11.87
C ASP A 53 12.95 6.00 11.10
N LEU A 54 12.38 7.15 11.44
CA LEU A 54 12.68 8.43 10.78
C LEU A 54 14.12 8.89 10.97
N ASN A 55 14.83 8.42 12.01
CA ASN A 55 16.25 8.74 12.19
C ASN A 55 17.16 8.07 11.16
N THR A 56 16.64 7.14 10.36
CA THR A 56 17.37 6.48 9.26
C THR A 56 17.24 7.23 7.93
N LEU A 57 16.45 8.31 7.90
CA LEU A 57 16.12 9.05 6.70
C LEU A 57 16.90 10.37 6.65
N ASP A 58 17.22 10.80 5.43
CA ASP A 58 17.61 12.18 5.17
C ASP A 58 16.36 13.06 5.06
N ASN A 59 16.59 14.35 4.79
CA ASN A 59 15.55 15.37 4.77
C ASN A 59 14.43 15.06 3.78
N GLU A 60 14.75 14.80 2.52
CA GLU A 60 13.77 14.58 1.46
C GLU A 60 12.96 13.30 1.70
N ASN A 61 13.61 12.25 2.18
CA ASN A 61 12.94 10.99 2.51
C ASN A 61 12.04 11.12 3.75
N GLU A 62 12.46 11.85 4.79
CA GLU A 62 11.63 12.11 5.98
C GLU A 62 10.39 12.93 5.63
N LEU A 63 10.55 14.01 4.84
CA LEU A 63 9.45 14.88 4.42
C LEU A 63 8.40 14.10 3.61
N LEU A 64 8.84 13.28 2.64
CA LEU A 64 7.92 12.44 1.88
C LEU A 64 7.25 11.37 2.75
N ALA A 65 8.00 10.70 3.64
CA ALA A 65 7.42 9.69 4.53
C ALA A 65 6.32 10.28 5.41
N ARG A 66 6.55 11.46 6.02
CA ARG A 66 5.55 12.17 6.81
C ARG A 66 4.34 12.54 5.97
N ALA A 67 4.52 13.06 4.76
CA ALA A 67 3.41 13.39 3.87
C ALA A 67 2.58 12.16 3.44
N LEU A 68 3.24 11.02 3.23
CA LEU A 68 2.60 9.75 2.89
C LEU A 68 1.74 9.17 4.04
N SER A 69 1.78 9.73 5.25
CA SER A 69 0.79 9.42 6.30
C SER A 69 -0.65 9.77 5.87
N GLN A 70 -0.81 10.73 4.94
CA GLN A 70 -2.08 11.17 4.37
C GLN A 70 -2.52 10.37 3.14
N PHE A 71 -1.68 9.42 2.69
CA PHE A 71 -1.88 8.67 1.46
C PHE A 71 -3.14 7.82 1.53
N ARG A 72 -4.06 8.05 0.60
CA ARG A 72 -5.34 7.35 0.51
C ARG A 72 -5.77 7.17 -0.95
N VAL A 73 -6.61 6.17 -1.14
CA VAL A 73 -7.26 5.90 -2.42
C VAL A 73 -8.39 6.92 -2.67
N LEU A 74 -8.62 7.26 -3.94
CA LEU A 74 -9.64 8.25 -4.35
C LEU A 74 -10.83 7.65 -5.10
N ARG A 75 -10.76 6.37 -5.46
CA ARG A 75 -11.73 5.71 -6.35
C ARG A 75 -11.79 4.23 -6.07
N ASP A 76 -12.96 3.62 -6.25
CA ASP A 76 -13.21 2.21 -5.89
C ASP A 76 -12.57 1.21 -6.87
N ASP A 77 -12.35 1.61 -8.12
CA ASP A 77 -11.75 0.79 -9.20
C ASP A 77 -10.20 0.86 -9.23
N TYR A 78 -9.57 1.33 -8.15
CA TYR A 78 -8.11 1.53 -8.03
C TYR A 78 -7.27 0.31 -8.41
N ALA A 79 -7.81 -0.90 -8.21
CA ALA A 79 -7.15 -2.16 -8.57
C ALA A 79 -6.81 -2.26 -10.06
N THR A 80 -7.59 -1.59 -10.92
CA THR A 80 -7.44 -1.63 -12.39
C THR A 80 -7.24 -0.26 -13.04
N ALA A 81 -7.65 0.83 -12.38
CA ALA A 81 -7.47 2.20 -12.85
C ALA A 81 -5.98 2.63 -12.95
N PRO A 82 -5.65 3.67 -13.75
CA PRO A 82 -4.29 4.22 -13.80
C PRO A 82 -3.77 4.58 -12.41
N TYR A 83 -2.52 4.20 -12.11
CA TYR A 83 -1.94 4.37 -10.77
C TYR A 83 -1.94 5.83 -10.31
N THR A 84 -1.59 6.75 -11.21
CA THR A 84 -1.52 8.19 -10.96
C THR A 84 -2.86 8.83 -10.64
N GLU A 85 -3.97 8.21 -11.07
CA GLU A 85 -5.33 8.68 -10.82
C GLU A 85 -6.00 7.98 -9.62
N SER A 86 -5.35 6.96 -9.06
CA SER A 86 -5.95 6.12 -8.01
C SER A 86 -5.76 6.69 -6.61
N PHE A 87 -4.77 7.57 -6.41
CA PHE A 87 -4.35 8.07 -5.11
C PHE A 87 -4.24 9.59 -5.06
N ASN A 88 -4.32 10.15 -3.85
CA ASN A 88 -4.26 11.59 -3.59
C ASN A 88 -2.86 12.22 -3.70
N TRP A 89 -2.10 11.86 -4.74
CA TRP A 89 -0.75 12.39 -4.96
C TRP A 89 -0.65 13.92 -4.91
N PRO A 90 -1.56 14.72 -5.51
CA PRO A 90 -1.50 16.18 -5.38
C PRO A 90 -1.42 16.65 -3.92
N GLU A 91 -2.26 16.09 -3.04
CA GLU A 91 -2.32 16.47 -1.63
C GLU A 91 -1.06 16.03 -0.86
N VAL A 92 -0.54 14.84 -1.18
CA VAL A 92 0.73 14.37 -0.60
C VAL A 92 1.86 15.33 -0.96
N ILE A 93 1.93 15.82 -2.19
CA ILE A 93 2.99 16.75 -2.61
C ILE A 93 2.79 18.15 -2.02
N GLU A 94 1.55 18.62 -1.87
CA GLU A 94 1.26 19.84 -1.12
C GLU A 94 1.72 19.73 0.34
N GLU A 95 1.55 18.57 0.96
CA GLU A 95 2.05 18.33 2.31
C GLU A 95 3.58 18.32 2.38
N VAL A 96 4.28 17.71 1.40
CA VAL A 96 5.74 17.81 1.30
C VAL A 96 6.19 19.27 1.26
N LYS A 97 5.52 20.10 0.43
CA LYS A 97 5.80 21.54 0.33
C LYS A 97 5.59 22.25 1.66
N ARG A 98 4.46 21.97 2.34
CA ARG A 98 4.13 22.54 3.66
C ARG A 98 5.19 22.18 4.71
N LEU A 99 5.56 20.90 4.79
CA LEU A 99 6.57 20.40 5.73
C LEU A 99 7.97 20.96 5.46
N ALA A 100 8.35 21.13 4.19
CA ALA A 100 9.62 21.76 3.83
C ALA A 100 9.69 23.21 4.33
N VAL A 101 8.62 23.98 4.13
CA VAL A 101 8.51 25.37 4.65
C VAL A 101 8.56 25.40 6.18
N GLU A 102 7.80 24.53 6.85
CA GLU A 102 7.75 24.46 8.31
C GLU A 102 9.10 24.09 8.93
N SER A 103 9.83 23.15 8.32
CA SER A 103 11.14 22.71 8.80
C SER A 103 12.25 23.74 8.59
N GLY A 104 12.04 24.75 7.75
CA GLY A 104 13.07 25.70 7.31
C GLY A 104 14.16 25.08 6.43
N LYS A 105 13.98 23.83 5.97
CA LYS A 105 14.91 23.12 5.08
C LYS A 105 14.27 22.98 3.70
N PRO A 106 14.94 23.46 2.63
CA PRO A 106 14.42 23.29 1.28
C PRO A 106 14.36 21.80 0.91
N PHE A 107 13.37 21.42 0.11
CA PHE A 107 13.31 20.10 -0.50
C PHE A 107 14.16 20.13 -1.78
N LYS A 108 15.14 19.24 -1.91
CA LYS A 108 15.92 19.11 -3.14
C LYS A 108 15.27 18.12 -4.09
N GLU A 109 15.37 18.38 -5.40
CA GLU A 109 14.87 17.46 -6.41
C GLU A 109 15.33 16.02 -6.12
N THR A 110 14.36 15.12 -5.96
CA THR A 110 14.59 13.73 -5.58
C THR A 110 13.65 12.81 -6.33
N SER A 111 14.16 11.65 -6.74
CA SER A 111 13.38 10.59 -7.37
C SER A 111 13.18 9.43 -6.40
N PHE A 112 11.96 8.91 -6.37
CA PHE A 112 11.55 7.78 -5.54
C PHE A 112 11.06 6.65 -6.43
N TYR A 113 11.17 5.42 -5.94
CA TYR A 113 10.75 4.23 -6.65
C TYR A 113 9.44 3.70 -6.10
N ILE A 114 8.50 3.39 -6.98
CA ILE A 114 7.17 2.92 -6.63
C ILE A 114 6.94 1.57 -7.27
N VAL A 115 6.38 0.65 -6.49
CA VAL A 115 5.89 -0.65 -6.95
C VAL A 115 4.39 -0.69 -6.72
N ALA A 116 3.62 -1.05 -7.75
CA ALA A 116 2.20 -1.39 -7.63
C ALA A 116 1.99 -2.84 -8.06
N PHE A 117 1.78 -3.71 -7.07
CA PHE A 117 1.40 -5.09 -7.28
C PHE A 117 -0.11 -5.18 -7.49
N ARG A 118 -0.53 -5.34 -8.73
CA ARG A 118 -1.94 -5.55 -9.09
C ARG A 118 -2.21 -7.02 -9.20
N SER A 119 -3.30 -7.47 -8.61
CA SER A 119 -3.61 -8.89 -8.53
C SER A 119 -5.08 -9.18 -8.75
N ARG A 120 -5.38 -10.44 -9.05
CA ARG A 120 -6.69 -11.05 -8.85
C ARG A 120 -6.49 -12.31 -8.02
N ILE A 121 -7.12 -12.38 -6.87
CA ILE A 121 -7.00 -13.50 -5.94
C ILE A 121 -7.82 -14.69 -6.47
N LYS A 122 -7.36 -15.92 -6.25
CA LYS A 122 -8.17 -17.11 -6.54
C LYS A 122 -9.30 -17.25 -5.53
N LYS A 123 -10.42 -17.85 -5.96
CA LYS A 123 -11.60 -18.04 -5.09
C LYS A 123 -11.31 -18.99 -3.92
N GLU A 124 -10.36 -19.89 -4.11
CA GLU A 124 -9.96 -20.91 -3.13
C GLU A 124 -8.88 -20.42 -2.16
N THR A 125 -8.39 -19.19 -2.32
CA THR A 125 -7.34 -18.64 -1.47
C THR A 125 -7.91 -18.17 -0.14
N GLU A 126 -7.39 -18.71 0.97
CA GLU A 126 -7.67 -18.22 2.31
C GLU A 126 -6.92 -16.90 2.56
N TYR A 127 -7.63 -15.83 2.94
CA TYR A 127 -7.02 -14.52 3.17
C TYR A 127 -6.07 -14.47 4.36
N ALA A 128 -6.29 -15.32 5.36
CA ALA A 128 -5.41 -15.42 6.51
C ALA A 128 -3.98 -15.83 6.08
N ASP A 129 -3.87 -16.72 5.09
CA ASP A 129 -2.57 -17.16 4.55
C ASP A 129 -1.85 -16.01 3.84
N LEU A 130 -2.60 -15.17 3.11
CA LEU A 130 -2.07 -13.96 2.48
C LEU A 130 -1.55 -12.96 3.53
N GLY A 131 -2.34 -12.70 4.57
CA GLY A 131 -1.96 -11.76 5.63
C GLY A 131 -0.70 -12.18 6.37
N VAL A 132 -0.53 -13.47 6.67
CA VAL A 132 0.69 -13.98 7.33
C VAL A 132 1.93 -13.82 6.45
N LEU A 133 1.81 -14.14 5.15
CA LEU A 133 2.92 -14.00 4.21
C LEU A 133 3.29 -12.52 4.00
N ASP A 134 2.29 -11.66 3.82
CA ASP A 134 2.46 -10.24 3.60
C ASP A 134 3.11 -9.56 4.81
N LYS A 135 2.60 -9.82 6.02
CA LYS A 135 3.15 -9.26 7.25
C LYS A 135 4.62 -9.65 7.45
N GLY A 136 4.98 -10.91 7.21
CA GLY A 136 6.37 -11.37 7.28
C GLY A 136 7.28 -10.65 6.27
N ALA A 137 6.82 -10.54 5.01
CA ALA A 137 7.55 -9.82 3.97
C ALA A 137 7.71 -8.33 4.30
N HIS A 138 6.66 -7.69 4.83
CA HIS A 138 6.68 -6.31 5.26
C HIS A 138 7.73 -6.05 6.36
N ALA A 139 7.79 -6.89 7.40
CA ALA A 139 8.78 -6.73 8.47
C ALA A 139 10.22 -6.78 7.90
N GLU A 140 10.48 -7.67 6.94
CA GLU A 140 11.78 -7.73 6.25
C GLU A 140 12.07 -6.48 5.42
N ALA A 141 11.07 -5.93 4.73
CA ALA A 141 11.21 -4.68 3.98
C ALA A 141 11.56 -3.50 4.89
N VAL A 142 10.90 -3.37 6.05
CA VAL A 142 11.23 -2.35 7.05
C VAL A 142 12.65 -2.52 7.57
N ALA A 143 13.02 -3.76 7.96
CA ALA A 143 14.34 -4.07 8.47
C ALA A 143 15.47 -3.81 7.46
N SER A 144 15.19 -3.96 6.15
CA SER A 144 16.16 -3.67 5.08
C SER A 144 16.40 -2.17 4.88
N GLY A 145 15.48 -1.31 5.33
CA GLY A 145 15.57 0.15 5.19
C GLY A 145 15.11 0.68 3.83
N GLY A 146 14.78 1.97 3.82
CA GLY A 146 14.36 2.69 2.60
C GLY A 146 12.93 2.45 2.13
N PHE A 147 12.12 1.76 2.93
CA PHE A 147 10.69 1.51 2.73
C PHE A 147 9.86 2.64 3.35
N LEU A 148 9.31 3.54 2.52
CA LEU A 148 8.72 4.81 2.96
C LEU A 148 7.20 4.79 3.14
N LYS A 149 6.51 3.94 2.35
CA LYS A 149 5.08 3.67 2.51
C LYS A 149 4.77 2.27 2.06
N TYR A 150 3.83 1.64 2.76
CA TYR A 150 3.09 0.48 2.26
C TYR A 150 1.59 0.69 2.40
N TRP A 151 0.85 0.23 1.40
CA TRP A 151 -0.61 0.27 1.38
C TRP A 151 -1.13 -0.93 0.61
N PHE A 152 -2.21 -1.53 1.07
CA PHE A 152 -2.98 -2.50 0.30
C PHE A 152 -4.47 -2.23 0.46
N GLY A 153 -5.21 -2.56 -0.59
CA GLY A 153 -6.66 -2.45 -0.62
C GLY A 153 -7.37 -3.75 -0.25
N GLU A 154 -8.69 -3.69 -0.34
CA GLU A 154 -9.59 -4.83 -0.26
C GLU A 154 -10.02 -5.27 -1.67
N PRO A 155 -10.06 -6.58 -1.96
CA PRO A 155 -10.39 -7.02 -3.31
C PRO A 155 -11.83 -6.70 -3.71
N ASP A 156 -12.00 -6.30 -4.96
CA ASP A 156 -13.31 -5.95 -5.51
C ASP A 156 -14.20 -7.20 -5.75
N SER A 157 -15.38 -6.99 -6.34
CA SER A 157 -16.31 -8.09 -6.66
C SER A 157 -15.73 -9.13 -7.62
N GLU A 158 -14.70 -8.77 -8.38
CA GLU A 158 -13.96 -9.63 -9.30
C GLU A 158 -12.66 -10.18 -8.67
N LEU A 159 -12.51 -10.01 -7.36
CA LEU A 159 -11.32 -10.36 -6.56
C LEU A 159 -10.05 -9.63 -7.01
N ALA A 160 -10.17 -8.52 -7.73
CA ALA A 160 -9.03 -7.70 -8.12
C ALA A 160 -8.59 -6.81 -6.96
N ASN A 161 -7.28 -6.66 -6.77
CA ASN A 161 -6.70 -5.86 -5.71
C ASN A 161 -5.42 -5.15 -6.15
N LEU A 162 -4.97 -4.20 -5.33
CA LEU A 162 -3.68 -3.56 -5.46
C LEU A 162 -3.02 -3.43 -4.08
N ALA A 163 -1.75 -3.81 -4.03
CA ALA A 163 -0.81 -3.43 -2.99
C ALA A 163 0.26 -2.52 -3.60
N THR A 164 0.69 -1.49 -2.89
CA THR A 164 1.71 -0.57 -3.37
C THR A 164 2.67 -0.14 -2.28
N CYS A 165 3.91 0.10 -2.69
CA CYS A 165 4.93 0.65 -1.84
C CYS A 165 5.75 1.74 -2.52
N VAL A 166 6.24 2.65 -1.68
CA VAL A 166 7.15 3.74 -2.04
C VAL A 166 8.48 3.50 -1.37
N TRP A 167 9.56 3.60 -2.13
CA TRP A 167 10.92 3.36 -1.70
C TRP A 167 11.80 4.57 -2.03
N ARG A 168 12.86 4.79 -1.25
CA ARG A 168 13.89 5.79 -1.57
C ARG A 168 14.52 5.53 -2.92
N SER A 169 14.74 4.25 -3.26
CA SER A 169 15.36 3.84 -4.51
C SER A 169 14.91 2.44 -4.95
N ARG A 170 15.17 2.10 -6.21
CA ARG A 170 14.98 0.73 -6.72
C ARG A 170 15.92 -0.27 -6.05
N GLU A 171 17.11 0.18 -5.66
CA GLU A 171 18.08 -0.67 -4.96
C GLU A 171 17.56 -1.07 -3.57
N ASP A 172 17.01 -0.12 -2.81
CA ASP A 172 16.37 -0.40 -1.52
C ASP A 172 15.21 -1.39 -1.68
N ALA A 173 14.36 -1.20 -2.70
CA ALA A 173 13.28 -2.14 -3.00
C ALA A 173 13.77 -3.55 -3.35
N LYS A 174 14.87 -3.65 -4.10
CA LYS A 174 15.49 -4.93 -4.42
C LYS A 174 16.03 -5.60 -3.17
N ASN A 175 16.73 -4.85 -2.31
CA ASN A 175 17.30 -5.37 -1.08
C ASN A 175 16.20 -5.86 -0.14
N GLY A 176 15.15 -5.06 0.05
CA GLY A 176 13.98 -5.43 0.86
C GLY A 176 13.23 -6.65 0.34
N GLY A 177 13.22 -6.86 -0.99
CA GLY A 177 12.57 -8.00 -1.64
C GLY A 177 13.36 -9.32 -1.64
N THR A 178 14.56 -9.37 -1.04
CA THR A 178 15.43 -10.56 -1.12
C THR A 178 15.38 -11.47 0.11
N GLY A 179 14.68 -11.08 1.18
CA GLY A 179 14.62 -11.83 2.45
C GLY A 179 13.88 -13.18 2.37
N PRO A 180 14.08 -14.09 3.35
CA PRO A 180 13.37 -15.37 3.42
C PRO A 180 11.84 -15.28 3.37
N ALA A 181 11.21 -14.36 4.10
CA ALA A 181 9.76 -14.17 4.11
C ALA A 181 9.26 -13.62 2.77
N HIS A 182 9.97 -12.66 2.19
CA HIS A 182 9.69 -12.19 0.82
C HIS A 182 9.78 -13.33 -0.20
N ARG A 183 10.82 -14.17 -0.14
CA ARG A 183 10.94 -15.34 -1.03
C ARG A 183 9.81 -16.35 -0.83
N LYS A 184 9.37 -16.55 0.42
CA LYS A 184 8.22 -17.41 0.73
C LYS A 184 6.93 -16.85 0.12
N ALA A 185 6.68 -15.55 0.29
CA ALA A 185 5.54 -14.87 -0.32
C ALA A 185 5.57 -14.96 -1.86
N ALA A 186 6.72 -14.64 -2.47
CA ALA A 186 6.90 -14.71 -3.93
C ALA A 186 6.72 -16.14 -4.46
N GLY A 187 7.21 -17.15 -3.73
CA GLY A 187 7.05 -18.57 -4.08
C GLY A 187 5.60 -19.04 -4.01
N ALA A 188 4.76 -18.42 -3.19
CA ALA A 188 3.35 -18.74 -3.05
C ALA A 188 2.44 -17.99 -4.05
N THR A 189 2.96 -17.01 -4.81
CA THR A 189 2.16 -16.18 -5.73
C THR A 189 1.33 -17.01 -6.71
N HIS A 190 1.93 -18.03 -7.34
CA HIS A 190 1.22 -18.90 -8.30
C HIS A 190 0.08 -19.71 -7.67
N SER A 191 0.19 -20.07 -6.38
CA SER A 191 -0.90 -20.76 -5.68
C SER A 191 -2.03 -19.81 -5.30
N LEU A 192 -1.71 -18.55 -4.97
CA LEU A 192 -2.63 -17.60 -4.33
C LEU A 192 -3.40 -16.72 -5.33
N TYR A 193 -2.80 -16.39 -6.46
CA TYR A 193 -3.34 -15.42 -7.41
C TYR A 193 -3.72 -16.07 -8.74
N ALA A 194 -4.89 -15.70 -9.27
CA ALA A 194 -5.32 -16.04 -10.63
C ALA A 194 -4.60 -15.16 -11.68
N PHE A 195 -4.27 -13.94 -11.29
CA PHE A 195 -3.52 -12.98 -12.09
C PHE A 195 -2.69 -12.09 -11.18
N TRP A 196 -1.50 -11.68 -11.63
CA TRP A 196 -0.77 -10.57 -11.04
C TRP A 196 0.11 -9.89 -12.08
N LYS A 197 0.38 -8.61 -11.84
CA LYS A 197 1.41 -7.85 -12.53
C LYS A 197 2.04 -6.85 -11.58
N ILE A 198 3.27 -6.47 -11.87
CA ILE A 198 3.99 -5.44 -11.15
C ILE A 198 4.16 -4.24 -12.08
N ASP A 199 3.48 -3.15 -11.75
CA ASP A 199 3.77 -1.86 -12.37
C ASP A 199 4.88 -1.18 -11.55
N GLN A 200 5.89 -0.65 -12.24
CA GLN A 200 7.01 0.07 -11.65
C GLN A 200 6.94 1.54 -12.09
N HIS A 201 7.03 2.45 -11.13
CA HIS A 201 6.99 3.88 -11.42
C HIS A 201 8.15 4.63 -10.75
N ARG A 202 8.47 5.80 -11.31
CA ARG A 202 9.35 6.80 -10.71
C ARG A 202 8.52 8.01 -10.35
N LEU A 203 8.49 8.37 -9.07
CA LEU A 203 8.00 9.66 -8.61
C LEU A 203 9.18 10.63 -8.60
N ILE A 204 9.08 11.74 -9.32
CA ILE A 204 10.07 12.82 -9.31
C ILE A 204 9.40 14.01 -8.66
N ILE A 205 9.97 14.49 -7.56
CA ILE A 205 9.54 15.73 -6.90
C ILE A 205 10.64 16.76 -7.16
N ARG A 206 10.30 17.88 -7.80
CA ARG A 206 11.22 18.97 -8.12
C ARG A 206 11.56 19.80 -6.89
N ASP A 207 12.57 20.66 -7.01
CA ASP A 207 13.00 21.55 -5.92
C ASP A 207 11.81 22.26 -5.26
N ASN A 208 11.82 22.28 -3.92
CA ASN A 208 10.77 22.83 -3.05
C ASN A 208 9.36 22.28 -3.31
N ALA A 209 9.27 21.09 -3.93
CA ALA A 209 8.01 20.48 -4.35
C ALA A 209 7.15 21.42 -5.23
N GLU A 210 7.80 22.26 -6.06
CA GLU A 210 7.10 23.18 -6.97
C GLU A 210 6.35 22.44 -8.09
N SER A 211 6.84 21.27 -8.48
CA SER A 211 6.15 20.36 -9.39
C SER A 211 6.58 18.93 -9.16
N TRP A 212 5.82 17.99 -9.72
CA TRP A 212 6.07 16.57 -9.60
C TRP A 212 5.52 15.82 -10.80
N GLU A 213 6.04 14.61 -11.01
CA GLU A 213 5.53 13.68 -12.01
C GLU A 213 5.69 12.24 -11.53
N ILE A 214 4.76 11.38 -11.93
CA ILE A 214 4.90 9.93 -11.81
C ILE A 214 4.94 9.36 -13.21
N ILE A 215 6.08 8.77 -13.57
CA ILE A 215 6.32 8.20 -14.89
C ILE A 215 6.58 6.70 -14.77
N PRO A 216 6.34 5.89 -15.82
CA PRO A 216 6.78 4.51 -15.85
C PRO A 216 8.29 4.41 -15.58
N TRP A 217 8.70 3.41 -14.81
CA TRP A 217 10.12 3.13 -14.64
C TRP A 217 10.73 2.66 -15.96
N GLN A 218 11.86 3.25 -16.35
CA GLN A 218 12.68 2.81 -17.48
C GLN A 218 14.07 2.45 -16.93
N ASP A 219 14.57 1.28 -17.33
CA ASP A 219 15.92 0.79 -16.98
C ASP A 219 17.03 1.63 -17.65
#